data_AF-A0AA39QJF7-F1
#
_entry.id   AF-A0AA39QJF7-F1
#
_cell.length_a   1.000
_cell.length_b   1.000
_cell.length_c   1.000
_cell.angle_alpha   90.00
_cell.angle_beta   90.00
_cell.angle_gamma   90.00
#
_symmetry.space_group_name_H-M   'P 1'
#
loop_
_entity.id
_entity.type
_entity.pdbx_description
1 polymer ?
#
loop_
_entity_poly.entity_id
_entity_poly.type
_entity_poly.pdbx_seq_one_letter_code
_entity_poly.pdbx_strand_id
1 'polypeptide(L)'
;MKPVHVLSLIISPRSTYSFRVMTAEQPYALWVPVSTVVSEPRNFVETFYWEMAAMHNCYLRGFNSAYINAPKVTPRDETSFMGYCLAMTQALKEHYDMEEELMFPVMEQKVDMYNDEKHHNAFLPQMIEFNDYCMKVKAKREKYDATKLRTLLRGFADGCAQHLQDEIPTITPDRMQFDQAMSDMLLAGIWHMLCANDEMYCVDLV
;
A
#
# COMPACT_ATOMS: atom_id res chain seq x y z
N MET A 1 -54.54 20.94 20.18
CA MET A 1 -54.22 20.03 19.07
C MET A 1 -53.58 20.85 17.96
N LYS A 2 -52.33 20.56 17.59
CA LYS A 2 -51.60 21.26 16.51
C LYS A 2 -51.65 20.41 15.24
N PRO A 3 -51.85 20.97 14.04
CA PRO A 3 -51.64 20.24 12.79
C PRO A 3 -50.15 20.23 12.41
N VAL A 4 -49.76 19.20 11.66
CA VAL A 4 -48.39 18.87 11.28
C VAL A 4 -48.23 18.92 9.76
N HIS A 5 -47.01 19.28 9.31
CA HIS A 5 -46.40 19.17 7.97
C HIS A 5 -46.85 20.21 6.92
N VAL A 6 -45.96 20.77 6.07
CA VAL A 6 -44.82 20.18 5.35
C VAL A 6 -43.69 21.20 5.21
N LEU A 7 -42.46 20.87 5.64
CA LEU A 7 -41.26 21.60 5.25
C LEU A 7 -40.56 20.78 4.17
N SER A 8 -40.59 21.27 2.93
CA SER A 8 -39.85 20.72 1.81
C SER A 8 -38.34 20.84 2.07
N LEU A 9 -37.65 19.69 2.22
CA LEU A 9 -36.19 19.65 2.13
C LEU A 9 -35.79 19.92 0.68
N ILE A 10 -35.16 21.05 0.45
CA ILE A 10 -34.38 21.31 -0.77
C ILE A 10 -33.11 20.47 -0.65
N ILE A 11 -33.04 19.39 -1.42
CA ILE A 11 -31.80 18.62 -1.60
C ILE A 11 -30.90 19.41 -2.53
N SER A 12 -29.82 19.98 -2.00
CA SER A 12 -28.74 20.57 -2.81
C SER A 12 -27.79 19.46 -3.26
N PRO A 13 -27.55 19.27 -4.57
CA PRO A 13 -26.58 18.30 -5.05
C PRO A 13 -25.17 18.91 -5.10
N ARG A 14 -24.16 18.08 -4.84
CA ARG A 14 -22.70 18.33 -4.95
C ARG A 14 -22.05 19.05 -3.76
N SER A 15 -21.67 18.25 -2.77
CA SER A 15 -20.38 18.43 -2.11
C SER A 15 -19.56 17.17 -2.38
N THR A 16 -18.52 17.28 -3.20
CA THR A 16 -17.44 16.29 -3.27
C THR A 16 -16.67 16.39 -1.96
N TYR A 17 -17.06 15.58 -0.98
CA TYR A 17 -16.25 15.44 0.23
C TYR A 17 -15.00 14.62 -0.12
N SER A 18 -13.89 15.31 -0.35
CA SER A 18 -12.56 14.71 -0.19
C SER A 18 -12.38 14.47 1.31
N PHE A 19 -12.69 13.26 1.76
CA PHE A 19 -12.46 12.87 3.14
C PHE A 19 -11.06 12.26 3.23
N ARG A 20 -10.04 13.13 3.32
CA ARG A 20 -8.74 12.71 3.84
C ARG A 20 -8.95 12.47 5.35
N VAL A 21 -9.31 11.24 5.74
CA VAL A 21 -9.41 10.87 7.16
C VAL A 21 -8.00 10.82 7.73
N MET A 22 -7.44 11.97 8.09
CA MET A 22 -6.37 12.05 9.07
C MET A 22 -7.05 12.05 10.44
N THR A 23 -7.15 10.90 11.10
CA THR A 23 -7.32 10.95 12.55
C THR A 23 -5.98 11.36 13.16
N ALA A 24 -5.99 12.06 14.30
CA ALA A 24 -4.76 12.48 14.99
C ALA A 24 -3.81 11.31 15.36
N GLU A 25 -4.23 10.06 15.14
CA GLU A 25 -3.50 8.83 15.44
C GLU A 25 -2.85 8.17 14.21
N GLN A 26 -3.28 8.48 12.97
CA GLN A 26 -2.80 7.84 11.73
C GLN A 26 -1.96 8.82 10.89
N PRO A 27 -0.63 8.66 10.84
CA PRO A 27 0.23 9.58 10.08
C PRO A 27 0.06 9.48 8.56
N TYR A 28 -0.38 8.33 8.03
CA TYR A 28 -0.46 8.11 6.59
C TYR A 28 -1.90 8.09 6.11
N ALA A 29 -2.26 9.06 5.26
CA ALA A 29 -3.58 9.11 4.66
C ALA A 29 -3.79 7.94 3.68
N LEU A 30 -4.98 7.35 3.70
CA LEU A 30 -5.40 6.36 2.72
C LEU A 30 -5.84 7.04 1.44
N TRP A 31 -5.75 6.30 0.33
CA TRP A 31 -6.32 6.71 -0.94
C TRP A 31 -7.85 6.55 -0.90
N VAL A 32 -8.59 7.65 -1.10
CA VAL A 32 -10.06 7.69 -1.18
C VAL A 32 -10.43 8.33 -2.52
N PRO A 33 -11.28 7.71 -3.35
CA PRO A 33 -12.22 6.65 -3.03
C PRO A 33 -11.73 5.31 -3.57
N VAL A 34 -11.34 4.37 -2.69
CA VAL A 34 -11.56 2.95 -3.05
C VAL A 34 -13.03 2.92 -3.42
N SER A 35 -13.32 2.67 -4.70
CA SER A 35 -14.70 2.65 -5.17
C SER A 35 -15.46 1.82 -4.14
N THR A 36 -16.47 2.43 -3.49
CA THR A 36 -17.52 1.59 -2.92
C THR A 36 -17.91 0.71 -4.09
N VAL A 37 -17.69 -0.61 -4.01
CA VAL A 37 -17.86 -1.52 -5.14
C VAL A 37 -19.31 -1.36 -5.63
N VAL A 38 -19.55 -0.47 -6.59
CA VAL A 38 -20.87 -0.24 -7.19
C VAL A 38 -21.02 -1.09 -8.44
N SER A 39 -19.90 -1.58 -8.98
CA SER A 39 -19.82 -2.46 -10.14
C SER A 39 -18.50 -3.24 -10.13
N GLU A 40 -18.44 -4.32 -10.91
CA GLU A 40 -17.19 -5.02 -11.22
C GLU A 40 -16.33 -4.20 -12.22
N PRO A 41 -14.98 -4.38 -12.23
CA PRO A 41 -14.13 -3.83 -13.28
C PRO A 41 -14.56 -4.34 -14.66
N ARG A 42 -14.48 -3.49 -15.69
CA ARG A 42 -14.96 -3.83 -17.05
C ARG A 42 -13.91 -4.54 -17.90
N ASN A 43 -12.64 -4.34 -17.58
CA ASN A 43 -11.50 -4.86 -18.33
C ASN A 43 -10.27 -4.96 -17.43
N PHE A 44 -9.20 -5.55 -17.96
CA PHE A 44 -7.93 -5.72 -17.25
C PHE A 44 -7.35 -4.40 -16.70
N VAL A 45 -7.42 -3.32 -17.47
CA VAL A 45 -6.86 -2.02 -17.06
C VAL A 45 -7.59 -1.46 -15.83
N GLU A 46 -8.92 -1.61 -15.77
CA GLU A 46 -9.70 -1.23 -14.59
C GLU A 46 -9.44 -2.14 -13.40
N THR A 47 -9.31 -3.45 -13.62
CA THR A 47 -8.96 -4.41 -12.57
C THR A 47 -7.61 -4.04 -11.96
N PHE A 48 -6.60 -3.86 -12.80
CA PHE A 48 -5.25 -3.50 -12.38
C PHE A 48 -5.24 -2.19 -11.58
N TYR A 49 -5.91 -1.15 -12.07
CA TYR A 49 -6.02 0.13 -11.35
C TYR A 49 -6.64 -0.03 -9.96
N TRP A 50 -7.69 -0.87 -9.83
CA TRP A 50 -8.34 -1.12 -8.53
C TRP A 50 -7.47 -1.94 -7.59
N GLU A 51 -6.81 -2.98 -8.11
CA GLU A 51 -5.91 -3.83 -7.34
C GLU A 51 -4.71 -3.04 -6.81
N MET A 52 -4.09 -2.20 -7.62
CA MET A 52 -3.02 -1.28 -7.20
C MET A 52 -3.48 -0.35 -6.07
N ALA A 53 -4.62 0.33 -6.25
CA ALA A 53 -5.16 1.22 -5.23
C ALA A 53 -5.54 0.48 -3.93
N ALA A 54 -6.01 -0.77 -4.02
CA ALA A 54 -6.32 -1.61 -2.87
C ALA A 54 -5.04 -2.05 -2.15
N MET A 55 -4.03 -2.54 -2.88
CA MET A 55 -2.74 -2.97 -2.34
C MET A 55 -1.99 -1.82 -1.66
N HIS A 56 -1.94 -0.63 -2.28
CA HIS A 56 -1.34 0.56 -1.68
C HIS A 56 -2.01 0.93 -0.35
N ASN A 57 -3.33 0.83 -0.30
CA ASN A 57 -4.06 1.03 0.95
C ASN A 57 -3.75 -0.02 2.01
N CYS A 58 -3.47 -1.28 1.64
CA CYS A 58 -3.00 -2.29 2.58
C CYS A 58 -1.66 -1.89 3.21
N TYR A 59 -0.70 -1.39 2.43
CA TYR A 59 0.59 -0.94 2.95
C TYR A 59 0.46 0.30 3.85
N LEU A 60 -0.30 1.31 3.43
CA LEU A 60 -0.57 2.51 4.24
C LEU A 60 -1.24 2.14 5.58
N ARG A 61 -2.16 1.17 5.57
CA ARG A 61 -2.76 0.62 6.80
C ARG A 61 -1.74 -0.12 7.65
N GLY A 62 -0.84 -0.88 7.03
CA GLY A 62 0.28 -1.53 7.71
C GLY A 62 1.15 -0.51 8.46
N PHE A 63 1.58 0.56 7.80
CA PHE A 63 2.40 1.60 8.42
C PHE A 63 1.67 2.29 9.57
N ASN A 64 0.40 2.65 9.37
CA ASN A 64 -0.42 3.23 10.43
C ASN A 64 -0.57 2.29 11.63
N SER A 65 -0.85 1.01 11.38
CA SER A 65 -0.98 -0.02 12.41
C SER A 65 0.31 -0.19 13.19
N ALA A 66 1.45 -0.32 12.52
CA ALA A 66 2.75 -0.40 13.17
C ALA A 66 3.03 0.84 14.04
N TYR A 67 2.77 2.04 13.51
CA TYR A 67 2.99 3.30 14.23
C TYR A 67 2.11 3.46 15.47
N ILE A 68 0.83 3.09 15.39
CA ILE A 68 -0.15 3.20 16.49
C ILE A 68 0.10 2.14 17.55
N ASN A 69 0.46 0.92 17.16
CA ASN A 69 0.57 -0.20 18.08
C ASN A 69 1.94 -0.28 18.75
N ALA A 70 2.98 0.35 18.19
CA ALA A 70 4.32 0.40 18.79
C ALA A 70 4.33 0.69 20.31
N PRO A 71 3.70 1.76 20.84
CA PRO A 71 3.71 2.04 22.27
C PRO A 71 2.86 1.08 23.12
N LYS A 72 2.05 0.21 22.50
CA LYS A 72 1.14 -0.73 23.16
C LYS A 72 1.76 -2.13 23.31
N VAL A 73 2.89 -2.39 22.66
CA VAL A 73 3.59 -3.68 22.67
C VAL A 73 4.08 -3.99 24.08
N THR A 74 3.69 -5.15 24.61
CA THR A 74 4.25 -5.67 25.86
C THR A 74 5.47 -6.56 25.58
N PRO A 75 6.31 -6.87 26.59
CA PRO A 75 7.44 -7.78 26.39
C PRO A 75 7.07 -9.16 25.81
N ARG A 76 5.83 -9.61 26.02
CA ARG A 76 5.30 -10.86 25.45
C ARG A 76 5.05 -10.76 23.95
N ASP A 77 4.69 -9.57 23.47
CA ASP A 77 4.24 -9.36 22.09
C ASP A 77 5.39 -8.99 21.14
N GLU A 78 6.55 -8.58 21.67
CA GLU A 78 7.70 -8.08 20.89
C GLU A 78 8.05 -8.99 19.70
N THR A 79 8.19 -10.30 19.92
CA THR A 79 8.59 -11.25 18.87
C THR A 79 7.58 -11.30 17.74
N SER A 80 6.29 -11.38 18.06
CA SER A 80 5.20 -11.40 17.08
C SER A 80 5.05 -10.06 16.38
N PHE A 81 5.21 -8.95 17.10
CA PHE A 81 5.11 -7.61 16.53
C PHE A 81 6.28 -7.29 15.57
N MET A 82 7.50 -7.72 15.89
CA MET A 82 8.62 -7.62 14.93
C MET A 82 8.39 -8.51 13.70
N GLY A 83 7.85 -9.71 13.89
CA GLY A 83 7.45 -10.58 12.78
C GLY A 83 6.41 -9.94 11.86
N TYR A 84 5.40 -9.30 12.44
CA TYR A 84 4.41 -8.51 11.69
C TYR A 84 5.06 -7.38 10.88
N CYS A 85 5.96 -6.61 11.50
CA CYS A 85 6.67 -5.51 10.83
C CYS A 85 7.53 -6.01 9.65
N LEU A 86 8.22 -7.15 9.82
CA LEU A 86 9.04 -7.77 8.78
C LEU A 86 8.19 -8.34 7.64
N ALA A 87 7.05 -8.98 7.94
CA ALA A 87 6.14 -9.47 6.92
C ALA A 87 5.54 -8.32 6.10
N MET A 88 5.20 -7.20 6.75
CA MET A 88 4.72 -5.99 6.07
C MET A 88 5.76 -5.42 5.10
N THR A 89 7.03 -5.29 5.51
CA THR A 89 8.08 -4.76 4.63
C THR A 89 8.53 -5.76 3.55
N GLN A 90 8.46 -7.06 3.83
CA GLN A 90 8.70 -8.09 2.81
C GLN A 90 7.65 -8.05 1.72
N ALA A 91 6.36 -8.01 2.07
CA ALA A 91 5.26 -7.91 1.10
C ALA A 91 5.32 -6.60 0.30
N LEU A 92 5.84 -5.52 0.89
CA LEU A 92 6.07 -4.26 0.21
C LEU A 92 7.22 -4.37 -0.81
N LYS A 93 8.32 -5.02 -0.43
CA LYS A 93 9.45 -5.25 -1.33
C LYS A 93 9.05 -6.12 -2.52
N GLU A 94 8.31 -7.20 -2.30
CA GLU A 94 7.85 -8.09 -3.38
C GLU A 94 6.94 -7.36 -4.37
N HIS A 95 6.13 -6.41 -3.88
CA HIS A 95 5.30 -5.55 -4.73
C HIS A 95 6.16 -4.65 -5.63
N TYR A 96 7.17 -3.97 -5.07
CA TYR A 96 8.09 -3.15 -5.88
C TYR A 96 8.92 -3.97 -6.87
N ASP A 97 9.41 -5.14 -6.45
CA ASP A 97 10.18 -6.02 -7.33
C ASP A 97 9.30 -6.47 -8.51
N MET A 98 8.03 -6.80 -8.28
CA MET A 98 7.08 -7.13 -9.34
C MET A 98 6.87 -5.96 -10.30
N GLU A 99 6.73 -4.74 -9.76
CA GLU A 99 6.57 -3.53 -10.56
C GLU A 99 7.77 -3.30 -11.47
N GLU A 100 8.99 -3.33 -10.92
CA GLU A 100 10.23 -3.10 -11.66
C GLU A 100 10.54 -4.21 -12.68
N GLU A 101 10.31 -5.48 -12.32
CA GLU A 101 10.68 -6.62 -13.17
C GLU A 101 9.66 -6.89 -14.30
N LEU A 102 8.37 -6.59 -14.07
CA LEU A 102 7.29 -6.99 -14.98
C LEU A 102 6.44 -5.82 -15.48
N MET A 103 6.09 -4.89 -14.60
CA MET A 103 5.10 -3.87 -14.93
C MET A 103 5.75 -2.71 -15.69
N PHE A 104 6.80 -2.10 -15.12
CA PHE A 104 7.47 -0.94 -15.67
C PHE A 104 7.98 -1.17 -17.10
N PRO A 105 8.62 -2.31 -17.46
CA PRO A 105 9.07 -2.56 -18.83
C PRO A 105 7.95 -2.55 -19.88
N VAL A 106 6.73 -2.92 -19.48
CA VAL A 106 5.56 -2.87 -20.36
C VAL A 106 4.93 -1.48 -20.35
N MET A 107 4.86 -0.83 -19.18
CA MET A 107 4.23 0.48 -19.02
C MET A 107 5.05 1.65 -19.58
N GLU A 108 6.38 1.58 -19.58
CA GLU A 108 7.28 2.61 -20.12
C GLU A 108 6.97 3.00 -21.58
N GLN A 109 6.30 2.11 -22.32
CA GLN A 109 5.84 2.38 -23.68
C GLN A 109 4.74 3.47 -23.74
N LYS A 110 4.11 3.79 -22.61
CA LYS A 110 2.92 4.65 -22.49
C LYS A 110 3.00 5.66 -21.33
N VAL A 111 3.66 5.30 -20.24
CA VAL A 111 3.74 6.09 -19.00
C VAL A 111 5.21 6.14 -18.57
N ASP A 112 5.71 7.32 -18.18
CA ASP A 112 7.08 7.47 -17.69
C ASP A 112 7.19 6.94 -16.26
N MET A 113 7.88 5.81 -16.09
CA MET A 113 8.08 5.13 -14.80
C MET A 113 9.39 5.54 -14.10
N TYR A 114 10.21 6.40 -14.73
CA TYR A 114 11.52 6.80 -14.18
C TYR A 114 11.43 7.41 -12.78
N ASN A 115 10.38 8.19 -12.53
CA ASN A 115 10.18 8.79 -11.21
C ASN A 115 9.79 7.76 -10.15
N ASP A 116 9.09 6.69 -10.53
CA ASP A 116 8.65 5.64 -9.62
C ASP A 116 9.83 4.77 -9.19
N GLU A 117 10.69 4.34 -10.13
CA GLU A 117 11.95 3.65 -9.83
C GLU A 117 12.87 4.48 -8.91
N LYS A 118 12.95 5.79 -9.18
CA LYS A 118 13.76 6.69 -8.35
C LYS A 118 13.19 6.81 -6.94
N HIS A 119 11.88 6.81 -6.79
CA HIS A 119 11.23 6.79 -5.47
C HIS A 119 11.52 5.49 -4.73
N HIS A 120 11.39 4.32 -5.38
CA HIS A 120 11.72 3.01 -4.79
C HIS A 120 13.13 2.99 -4.19
N ASN A 121 14.11 3.39 -5.00
CA ASN A 121 15.51 3.44 -4.61
C ASN A 121 15.79 4.43 -3.45
N ALA A 122 14.97 5.46 -3.30
CA ALA A 122 15.19 6.51 -2.30
C ALA A 122 14.87 6.08 -0.86
N PHE A 123 13.92 5.16 -0.67
CA PHE A 123 13.51 4.68 0.66
C PHE A 123 13.98 3.26 1.01
N LEU A 124 14.50 2.50 0.04
CA LEU A 124 14.97 1.13 0.25
C LEU A 124 16.08 1.01 1.34
N PRO A 125 17.11 1.89 1.38
CA PRO A 125 18.12 1.82 2.44
C PRO A 125 17.54 1.97 3.85
N GLN A 126 16.58 2.88 4.03
CA GLN A 126 15.93 3.15 5.31
C GLN A 126 15.00 2.01 5.71
N MET A 127 14.37 1.34 4.74
CA MET A 127 13.61 0.12 4.99
C MET A 127 14.51 -1.02 5.50
N ILE A 128 15.73 -1.15 4.96
CA ILE A 128 16.73 -2.11 5.43
C ILE A 128 17.13 -1.83 6.88
N GLU A 129 17.34 -0.56 7.25
CA GLU A 129 17.63 -0.17 8.64
C GLU A 129 16.49 -0.53 9.61
N PHE A 130 15.24 -0.28 9.19
CA PHE A 130 14.06 -0.70 9.96
C PHE A 130 14.00 -2.22 10.14
N ASN A 131 14.21 -2.98 9.06
CA ASN A 131 14.21 -4.45 9.10
C ASN A 131 15.31 -4.99 10.01
N ASP A 132 16.52 -4.44 9.97
CA ASP A 132 17.63 -4.83 10.84
C ASP A 132 17.29 -4.63 12.32
N TYR A 133 16.68 -3.50 12.67
CA TYR A 133 16.20 -3.27 14.03
C TYR A 133 15.16 -4.32 14.45
N CYS A 134 14.17 -4.59 13.60
CA CYS A 134 13.15 -5.62 13.88
C CYS A 134 13.76 -7.00 14.08
N MET A 135 14.74 -7.39 13.24
CA MET A 135 15.46 -8.66 13.38
C MET A 135 16.26 -8.74 14.69
N LYS A 136 16.96 -7.66 15.08
CA LYS A 136 17.73 -7.61 16.33
C LYS A 136 16.84 -7.71 17.56
N VAL A 137 15.70 -7.02 17.58
CA VAL A 137 14.71 -7.11 18.67
C VAL A 137 14.09 -8.50 18.72
N LYS A 138 13.68 -9.07 17.57
CA LYS A 138 13.13 -10.43 17.49
C LYS A 138 14.12 -11.47 18.03
N ALA A 139 15.40 -11.33 17.70
CA ALA A 139 16.49 -12.19 18.17
C ALA A 139 16.99 -11.88 19.60
N LYS A 140 16.34 -10.94 20.31
CA LYS A 140 16.72 -10.50 21.67
C LYS A 140 18.16 -9.98 21.78
N ARG A 141 18.73 -9.50 20.67
CA ARG A 141 20.05 -8.84 20.60
C ARG A 141 19.97 -7.34 20.88
N GLU A 142 18.77 -6.78 20.80
CA GLU A 142 18.49 -5.39 21.12
C GLU A 142 17.17 -5.29 21.90
N LYS A 143 17.09 -4.35 22.86
CA LYS A 143 15.86 -4.11 23.62
C LYS A 143 14.85 -3.35 22.76
N TYR A 144 13.58 -3.75 22.84
CA TYR A 144 12.51 -3.02 22.18
C TYR A 144 12.36 -1.59 22.72
N ASP A 145 12.22 -0.64 21.81
CA ASP A 145 12.00 0.79 22.04
C ASP A 145 10.98 1.29 21.01
N ALA A 146 9.77 1.57 21.49
CA ALA A 146 8.67 2.06 20.66
C ALA A 146 8.99 3.39 19.95
N THR A 147 9.77 4.27 20.58
CA THR A 147 10.16 5.55 19.98
C THR A 147 11.14 5.31 18.84
N LYS A 148 12.16 4.46 19.05
CA LYS A 148 13.11 4.08 18.00
C LYS A 148 12.40 3.41 16.83
N LEU A 149 11.47 2.48 17.10
CA LEU A 149 10.69 1.83 16.05
C LEU A 149 9.90 2.84 15.21
N ARG A 150 9.22 3.79 15.86
CA ARG A 150 8.44 4.82 15.14
C ARG A 150 9.33 5.73 14.32
N THR A 151 10.51 6.09 14.81
CA THR A 151 11.49 6.89 14.06
C THR A 151 11.99 6.15 12.83
N LEU A 152 12.40 4.88 12.97
CA LEU A 152 12.86 4.06 11.85
C LEU A 152 11.75 3.79 10.83
N LEU A 153 10.53 3.52 11.29
CA LEU A 153 9.36 3.34 10.44
C LEU A 153 9.14 4.58 9.56
N ARG A 154 9.10 5.77 10.17
CA ARG A 154 8.94 7.03 9.43
C ARG A 154 10.08 7.29 8.46
N GLY A 155 11.28 6.81 8.77
CA GLY A 155 12.47 6.96 7.93
C GLY A 155 12.27 6.46 6.49
N PHE A 156 11.48 5.40 6.29
CA PHE A 156 11.12 4.93 4.95
C PHE A 156 9.66 5.22 4.59
N ALA A 157 8.74 5.06 5.55
CA ALA A 157 7.30 5.10 5.28
C ALA A 157 6.78 6.50 4.93
N ASP A 158 7.43 7.59 5.38
CA ASP A 158 7.03 8.95 4.98
C ASP A 158 7.20 9.14 3.45
N GLY A 159 8.34 8.72 2.89
CA GLY A 159 8.62 8.80 1.45
C GLY A 159 7.82 7.78 0.63
N CYS A 160 7.77 6.53 1.12
CA CYS A 160 7.00 5.47 0.51
C CYS A 160 5.50 5.81 0.43
N ALA A 161 4.89 6.34 1.50
CA ALA A 161 3.49 6.74 1.49
C ALA A 161 3.19 7.84 0.47
N GLN A 162 4.14 8.75 0.24
CA GLN A 162 4.01 9.78 -0.79
C GLN A 162 4.04 9.15 -2.20
N HIS A 163 5.01 8.28 -2.47
CA HIS A 163 5.09 7.55 -3.73
C HIS A 163 3.82 6.74 -4.02
N LEU A 164 3.34 5.94 -3.06
CA LEU A 164 2.09 5.16 -3.21
C LEU A 164 0.86 6.04 -3.52
N GLN A 165 0.85 7.30 -3.08
CA GLN A 165 -0.22 8.26 -3.38
C GLN A 165 -0.06 8.91 -4.75
N ASP A 166 1.18 9.19 -5.17
CA ASP A 166 1.51 9.86 -6.41
C ASP A 166 1.38 8.95 -7.64
N GLU A 167 1.58 7.65 -7.46
CA GLU A 167 1.49 6.66 -8.54
C GLU A 167 0.05 6.42 -9.02
N ILE A 168 -0.92 6.25 -8.12
CA ILE A 168 -2.30 5.89 -8.51
C ILE A 168 -2.91 6.87 -9.55
N PRO A 169 -2.74 8.20 -9.46
CA PRO A 169 -3.17 9.13 -10.51
C PRO A 169 -2.46 9.00 -11.87
N THR A 170 -1.28 8.39 -11.95
CA THR A 170 -0.55 8.18 -13.22
C THR A 170 -1.10 6.97 -13.98
N ILE A 171 -1.57 5.95 -13.25
CA ILE A 171 -2.10 4.69 -13.79
C ILE A 171 -3.63 4.64 -13.87
N THR A 172 -4.32 5.74 -14.10
CA THR A 172 -5.80 5.67 -14.30
C THR A 172 -6.15 4.96 -15.62
N PRO A 173 -7.33 4.33 -15.77
CA PRO A 173 -7.70 3.65 -17.01
C PRO A 173 -7.61 4.53 -18.27
N ASP A 174 -7.95 5.82 -18.16
CA ASP A 174 -7.86 6.79 -19.26
C ASP A 174 -6.42 7.08 -19.70
N ARG A 175 -5.44 6.86 -18.83
CA ARG A 175 -4.01 7.08 -19.08
C ARG A 175 -3.29 5.83 -19.57
N MET A 176 -3.68 4.66 -19.07
CA MET A 176 -3.00 3.42 -19.45
C MET A 176 -3.31 3.00 -20.88
N GLN A 177 -4.55 3.17 -21.39
CA GLN A 177 -4.96 2.87 -22.79
C GLN A 177 -4.22 1.68 -23.44
N PHE A 178 -4.04 0.59 -22.69
CA PHE A 178 -3.31 -0.58 -23.18
C PHE A 178 -4.12 -1.25 -24.27
N ASP A 179 -3.42 -1.70 -25.31
CA ASP A 179 -4.03 -2.62 -26.26
C ASP A 179 -4.12 -4.03 -25.65
N GLN A 180 -4.80 -4.93 -26.35
CA GLN A 180 -4.97 -6.31 -25.90
C GLN A 180 -3.62 -7.03 -25.74
N ALA A 181 -2.64 -6.76 -26.61
CA ALA A 181 -1.35 -7.43 -26.58
C ALA A 181 -0.54 -7.03 -25.33
N MET A 182 -0.57 -5.75 -24.95
CA MET A 182 0.03 -5.28 -23.69
C MET A 182 -0.66 -5.90 -22.47
N SER A 183 -2.00 -5.99 -22.50
CA SER A 183 -2.77 -6.62 -21.41
C SER A 183 -2.43 -8.11 -21.26
N ASP A 184 -2.32 -8.84 -22.38
CA ASP A 184 -1.95 -10.24 -22.41
C ASP A 184 -0.51 -10.46 -21.91
N MET A 185 0.42 -9.55 -22.25
CA MET A 185 1.81 -9.59 -21.79
C MET A 185 1.91 -9.40 -20.27
N LEU A 186 1.18 -8.44 -19.71
CA LEU A 186 1.11 -8.22 -18.26
C LEU A 186 0.51 -9.42 -17.53
N LEU A 187 -0.61 -9.94 -18.01
CA LEU A 187 -1.26 -11.13 -17.45
C LEU A 187 -0.34 -12.36 -17.48
N ALA A 188 0.37 -12.57 -18.60
CA ALA A 188 1.33 -13.66 -18.72
C ALA A 188 2.51 -13.50 -17.76
N GLY A 189 3.04 -12.28 -17.60
CA GLY A 189 4.12 -11.99 -16.65
C GLY A 189 3.72 -12.30 -15.21
N ILE A 190 2.57 -11.79 -14.77
CA ILE A 190 2.00 -12.04 -13.44
C ILE A 190 1.79 -13.54 -13.22
N TRP A 191 1.19 -14.24 -14.20
CA TRP A 191 0.97 -15.68 -14.12
C TRP A 191 2.28 -16.47 -13.98
N HIS A 192 3.30 -16.14 -14.77
CA HIS A 192 4.61 -16.82 -14.71
C HIS A 192 5.28 -16.66 -13.35
N MET A 193 5.21 -15.49 -12.72
CA MET A 193 5.79 -15.25 -11.40
C MET A 193 5.03 -15.98 -10.29
N LEU A 194 3.69 -15.99 -10.35
CA LEU A 194 2.87 -16.74 -9.41
C LEU A 194 3.14 -18.26 -9.51
N CYS A 195 3.29 -18.80 -10.71
CA CYS A 195 3.60 -20.21 -10.93
C CYS A 195 5.08 -20.58 -10.68
N ALA A 196 6.01 -19.64 -10.84
CA ALA A 196 7.42 -19.88 -10.53
C ALA A 196 7.68 -19.96 -9.02
N ASN A 197 6.77 -19.42 -8.20
CA ASN A 197 6.88 -19.33 -6.75
C ASN A 197 6.10 -20.43 -6.00
N ASP A 198 5.75 -21.55 -6.64
CA ASP A 198 5.06 -22.69 -6.00
C ASP A 198 5.83 -23.30 -4.80
N GLU A 199 7.10 -22.93 -4.56
CA GLU A 199 7.86 -23.31 -3.35
C GLU A 199 7.90 -22.23 -2.24
N MET A 200 7.46 -20.99 -2.48
CA MET A 200 7.68 -19.86 -1.56
C MET A 200 6.51 -19.57 -0.59
N TYR A 201 5.33 -20.19 -0.78
CA TYR A 201 4.20 -20.03 0.15
C TYR A 201 4.28 -20.89 1.42
N CYS A 202 5.32 -21.72 1.57
CA CYS A 202 5.67 -22.34 2.85
C CYS A 202 6.49 -21.36 3.69
N VAL A 203 5.84 -20.32 4.19
CA VAL A 203 6.41 -19.53 5.29
C VAL A 203 6.33 -20.43 6.52
N ASP A 204 7.43 -21.12 6.84
CA ASP A 204 7.61 -21.79 8.13
C ASP A 204 7.63 -20.73 9.23
N LEU A 205 6.43 -20.30 9.65
CA LEU A 205 6.20 -19.59 10.88
C LEU A 205 6.38 -20.57 12.05
N VAL A 206 7.64 -20.83 12.39
CA VAL A 206 8.05 -21.49 13.64
C VAL A 206 8.98 -20.56 14.41
#